data_AF-X5QDT0-F1
#
_entry.id   AF-X5QDT0-F1
#
_cell.length_a   1.000
_cell.length_b   1.000
_cell.length_c   1.000
_cell.angle_alpha   90.00
_cell.angle_beta   90.00
_cell.angle_gamma   90.00
#
_symmetry.space_group_name_H-M   'P 1'
#
loop_
_entity.id
_entity.type
_entity.pdbx_description
1 polymer ?
#
loop_
_entity_poly.entity_id
_entity_poly.type
_entity_poly.pdbx_seq_one_letter_code
_entity_poly.pdbx_strand_id
1 'polypeptide(L)' 'MSQLEESAELQLELPLGLADEKQRPGSRQGLARFGADRAIDKIRQRFGREAVGYGAVALEARRSVPDAFRELAEKEL' A
#
# COMPACT_ATOMS: atom_id res chain seq x y z
N MET A 1 -29.45 35.56 20.22
CA MET A 1 -28.53 34.55 20.79
C MET A 1 -28.64 33.31 19.91
N SER A 2 -27.80 33.19 18.88
CA SER A 2 -27.79 32.00 18.03
C SER A 2 -26.96 30.92 18.71
N GLN A 3 -27.58 29.81 19.11
CA GLN A 3 -26.93 28.61 19.65
C GLN A 3 -26.82 27.53 18.57
N LEU A 4 -26.17 27.88 17.47
CA LEU A 4 -25.58 26.85 16.61
C LEU A 4 -24.14 26.71 17.08
N GLU A 5 -23.89 25.75 17.98
CA GLU A 5 -22.55 25.15 18.00
C GLU A 5 -22.42 24.45 16.65
N GLU A 6 -21.77 25.14 15.71
CA GLU A 6 -21.30 24.57 14.45
C GLU A 6 -20.36 23.41 14.80
N SER A 7 -20.96 22.25 15.03
CA SER A 7 -20.26 20.98 14.99
C SER A 7 -19.88 20.79 13.53
N ALA A 8 -18.77 21.42 13.11
CA ALA A 8 -18.20 21.20 11.81
C ALA A 8 -18.00 19.70 11.68
N GLU A 9 -18.78 19.07 10.80
CA GLU A 9 -18.61 17.65 10.49
C GLU A 9 -17.12 17.45 10.21
N LEU A 10 -16.46 16.67 11.06
CA LEU A 10 -15.02 16.52 11.05
C LEU A 10 -14.63 15.94 9.69
N GLN A 11 -14.18 16.80 8.78
CA GLN A 11 -13.80 16.40 7.43
C GLN A 11 -12.50 15.60 7.52
N LEU A 12 -12.63 14.27 7.59
CA LEU A 12 -11.49 13.35 7.74
C LEU A 12 -10.60 13.29 6.49
N GLU A 13 -11.13 13.69 5.33
CA GLU A 13 -10.40 13.70 4.06
C GLU A 13 -10.47 15.09 3.39
N LEU A 14 -9.32 15.79 3.34
CA LEU A 14 -9.10 17.05 2.61
C LEU A 14 -8.31 16.81 1.31
N PRO A 15 -8.94 16.58 0.14
CA PRO A 15 -8.24 16.33 -1.12
C PRO A 15 -7.60 17.62 -1.68
N LEU A 16 -6.30 17.58 -1.99
CA LEU A 16 -5.49 18.71 -2.46
C LEU A 16 -5.12 18.67 -3.96
N GLY A 17 -5.54 17.63 -4.68
CA GLY A 17 -5.21 17.37 -6.08
C GLY A 17 -3.78 16.90 -6.33
N LEU A 18 -3.09 16.33 -5.33
CA LEU A 18 -1.67 15.98 -5.44
C LEU A 18 -1.46 14.62 -6.13
N ALA A 19 -0.29 14.43 -6.76
CA ALA A 19 0.03 13.19 -7.47
C ALA A 19 0.06 11.96 -6.54
N ASP A 20 0.46 12.16 -5.29
CA ASP A 20 0.58 11.17 -4.22
C ASP A 20 -0.67 11.10 -3.32
N GLU A 21 -1.75 11.77 -3.69
CA GLU A 21 -2.99 11.85 -2.90
C GLU A 21 -3.61 10.49 -2.58
N LYS A 22 -3.43 9.50 -3.46
CA LYS A 22 -3.87 8.12 -3.22
C LYS A 22 -3.11 7.44 -2.07
N GLN A 23 -1.94 7.95 -1.71
CA GLN A 23 -1.04 7.43 -0.67
C GLN A 23 -1.01 8.31 0.59
N ARG A 24 -1.82 9.37 0.63
CA ARG A 24 -1.89 10.30 1.76
C ARG A 24 -2.15 9.57 3.08
N PRO A 25 -1.48 9.96 4.18
CA PRO A 25 -1.86 9.53 5.51
C PRO A 25 -3.31 9.91 5.82
N GLY A 26 -4.05 9.01 6.48
CA GLY A 26 -5.42 9.27 6.93
C GLY A 26 -6.54 8.98 5.92
N SER A 27 -6.24 8.78 4.63
CA SER A 27 -7.26 8.25 3.70
C SER A 27 -7.48 6.75 3.90
N ARG A 28 -8.63 6.24 3.48
CA ARG A 28 -8.88 4.77 3.49
C ARG A 28 -7.79 3.99 2.73
N GLN A 29 -7.33 4.49 1.60
CA GLN A 29 -6.27 3.86 0.80
C GLN A 29 -4.91 3.93 1.49
N GLY A 30 -4.56 5.08 2.08
CA GLY A 30 -3.32 5.26 2.85
C GLY A 30 -3.28 4.36 4.08
N LEU A 31 -4.41 4.19 4.79
CA LEU A 31 -4.52 3.26 5.92
C LEU A 31 -4.35 1.80 5.49
N ALA A 32 -4.96 1.40 4.38
CA ALA A 32 -4.78 0.05 3.83
C ALA A 32 -3.32 -0.20 3.41
N ARG A 33 -2.68 0.80 2.78
CA ARG A 33 -1.26 0.73 2.40
C ARG A 33 -0.36 0.60 3.63
N PHE A 34 -0.59 1.41 4.66
CA PHE A 34 0.14 1.34 5.92
C PHE A 34 0.04 -0.04 6.59
N GLY A 35 -1.15 -0.65 6.55
CA GLY A 35 -1.35 -2.03 7.02
C GLY A 35 -0.49 -3.04 6.24
N ALA A 36 -0.42 -2.91 4.92
CA ALA A 36 0.42 -3.75 4.07
C ALA A 36 1.92 -3.55 4.34
N ASP A 37 2.37 -2.29 4.47
CA ASP A 37 3.77 -1.95 4.77
C ASP A 37 4.18 -2.57 6.12
N ARG A 38 3.32 -2.46 7.16
CA ARG A 38 3.54 -3.09 8.47
C ARG A 38 3.64 -4.62 8.39
N ALA A 39 2.85 -5.26 7.53
CA ALA A 39 2.91 -6.71 7.35
C ALA A 39 4.22 -7.13 6.65
N ILE A 40 4.63 -6.39 5.62
CA ILE A 40 5.91 -6.57 4.92
C ILE A 40 7.08 -6.45 5.90
N ASP A 41 7.06 -5.44 6.76
CA ASP A 41 8.12 -5.23 7.75
C ASP A 41 8.22 -6.38 8.75
N LYS A 42 7.09 -6.91 9.22
CA LYS A 42 7.07 -8.09 10.10
C LYS A 42 7.66 -9.32 9.43
N ILE A 43 7.34 -9.56 8.15
CA ILE A 43 7.89 -10.68 7.38
C ILE A 43 9.40 -10.49 7.23
N ARG A 44 9.86 -9.29 6.85
CA ARG A 44 11.28 -8.97 6.70
C ARG A 44 12.06 -9.10 7.99
N GLN A 45 11.47 -8.71 9.11
CA GLN A 45 12.07 -8.88 10.43
C GLN A 45 12.30 -10.37 10.75
N ARG A 46 11.36 -11.24 10.36
CA ARG A 46 11.43 -12.67 10.66
C ARG A 46 12.29 -13.47 9.69
N PHE A 47 12.25 -13.14 8.40
CA PHE A 47 12.81 -13.96 7.32
C PHE A 47 13.95 -13.27 6.54
N GLY A 48 14.28 -12.02 6.88
CA GLY A 48 15.31 -11.23 6.21
C GLY A 48 14.74 -10.21 5.22
N ARG A 49 15.54 -9.18 4.91
CA ARG A 49 15.08 -8.01 4.12
C ARG A 49 14.62 -8.37 2.70
N GLU A 50 15.18 -9.42 2.12
CA GLU A 50 14.86 -9.88 0.76
C GLU A 50 13.66 -10.84 0.68
N ALA A 51 13.08 -11.23 1.81
CA ALA A 51 12.02 -12.24 1.86
C ALA A 51 10.71 -11.80 1.17
N VAL A 52 10.41 -10.50 1.18
CA VAL A 52 9.22 -9.94 0.53
C VAL A 52 9.44 -8.50 0.10
N GLY A 53 8.77 -8.09 -0.97
CA GLY A 53 8.79 -6.72 -1.48
C GLY A 53 7.64 -6.48 -2.45
N TYR A 54 7.43 -5.22 -2.81
CA TYR A 54 6.45 -4.87 -3.83
C TYR A 54 6.95 -5.34 -5.20
N GLY A 55 6.10 -6.08 -5.91
CA GLY A 55 6.39 -6.55 -7.27
C GLY A 55 6.77 -5.41 -8.20
N ALA A 56 6.14 -4.24 -8.10
CA ALA A 56 6.54 -3.06 -8.89
C ALA A 56 8.03 -2.71 -8.69
N VAL A 57 8.51 -2.66 -7.45
CA VAL A 57 9.92 -2.33 -7.16
C VAL A 57 10.86 -3.49 -7.53
N ALA A 58 10.45 -4.73 -7.26
CA ALA A 58 11.27 -5.91 -7.52
C ALA A 58 11.34 -6.29 -9.01
N LEU A 59 10.29 -5.96 -9.77
CA LEU A 59 10.11 -6.34 -11.17
C LEU A 59 10.19 -5.15 -12.14
N GLU A 60 10.25 -3.88 -11.69
CA GLU A 60 10.35 -2.73 -12.62
C GLU A 60 11.53 -2.84 -13.59
N ALA A 61 12.65 -3.43 -13.13
CA ALA A 61 13.81 -3.68 -13.98
C ALA A 61 13.58 -4.75 -15.06
N ARG A 62 12.61 -5.66 -14.83
CA ARG A 62 12.22 -6.73 -15.75
C ARG A 62 10.78 -6.49 -16.18
N ARG A 63 10.57 -5.90 -17.37
CA ARG A 63 9.25 -5.84 -18.04
C ARG A 63 8.69 -7.24 -18.41
N SER A 64 9.15 -8.29 -17.76
CA SER A 64 8.82 -9.69 -17.95
C SER A 64 8.69 -10.39 -16.59
N VAL A 65 7.79 -11.37 -16.54
CA VAL A 65 7.63 -12.25 -15.37
C VAL A 65 8.91 -13.07 -15.18
N PRO A 66 9.55 -13.10 -13.99
CA PRO A 66 10.75 -13.89 -13.76
C PRO A 66 10.50 -15.38 -13.98
N ASP A 67 11.49 -16.11 -14.48
CA ASP A 67 11.33 -17.50 -14.90
C ASP A 67 10.88 -18.43 -13.76
N ALA A 68 11.32 -18.18 -12.52
CA ALA A 68 10.85 -18.92 -11.35
C ALA A 68 9.32 -18.86 -11.14
N PHE A 69 8.66 -17.77 -11.56
CA PHE A 69 7.19 -17.68 -11.55
C PHE A 69 6.55 -18.38 -12.74
N ARG A 70 7.23 -18.41 -13.90
CA ARG A 70 6.76 -19.15 -15.08
C ARG A 70 6.77 -20.65 -14.80
N GLU A 71 7.83 -21.17 -14.20
CA GLU A 71 7.97 -22.57 -13.82
C GLU A 71 6.90 -23.05 -12.83
N LEU A 72 6.39 -22.17 -11.98
CA LEU A 72 5.27 -22.48 -11.08
C LEU A 72 3.94 -22.65 -11.81
N ALA A 73 3.73 -21.93 -12.92
CA ALA A 73 2.52 -22.05 -13.74
C ALA A 73 2.57 -23.27 -14.68
N GLU A 74 3.77 -23.73 -15.02
CA GLU A 74 3.99 -24.91 -15.87
C GLU A 74 3.87 -26.24 -15.11
N LYS A 75 3.86 -26.20 -13.77
CA LYS A 75 3.59 -27.38 -12.94
C LYS A 75 2.08 -27.52 -12.71
N GLU A 76 1.48 -28.53 -13.33
CA GLU A 76 0.11 -28.98 -13.06
C GLU A 76 -0.03 -29.38 -11.56
N LEU A 77 -1.11 -28.94 -10.92
CA LEU A 77 -1.47 -29.26 -9.52
C LEU A 77 -1.89 -30.73 -9.36
#